data_AF-A0A4Q3V366-F1
#
_entry.id   AF-A0A4Q3V366-F1
#
_cell.length_a   1.000
_cell.length_b   1.000
_cell.length_c   1.000
_cell.angle_alpha   90.00
_cell.angle_beta   90.00
_cell.angle_gamma   90.00
#
_symmetry.space_group_name_H-M   'P 1'
#
loop_
_entity.id
_entity.type
_entity.pdbx_description
1 polymer ?
#
loop_
_entity_poly.entity_id
_entity_poly.type
_entity_poly.pdbx_seq_one_letter_code
_entity_poly.pdbx_strand_id
1 'polypeptide(L)' 'MGRCTLDFNLPPTLAAYLEELDSFIAAQIKPLEQADDNIRFFDHRREHARTDWDAGGLPRHEWEALLAEA' A
#
# COMPACT_ATOMS: atom_id res chain seq x y z
N MET A 1 0.09 24.74 30.05
CA MET A 1 0.83 24.25 28.86
C MET A 1 1.09 22.76 29.03
N GLY A 2 0.11 21.91 28.73
CA GLY A 2 0.29 20.45 28.77
C GLY A 2 0.79 19.97 27.42
N ARG A 3 2.02 19.49 27.36
CA ARG A 3 2.56 18.85 26.15
C ARG A 3 1.97 17.44 26.13
N CYS A 4 1.01 17.19 25.23
CA CYS A 4 0.64 15.83 24.86
C CYS A 4 1.84 15.25 24.10
N THR A 5 2.80 14.66 24.81
CA THR A 5 3.79 13.78 24.19
C THR A 5 3.01 12.62 23.59
N LEU A 6 2.96 12.56 22.26
CA LEU A 6 2.51 11.37 21.54
C LEU A 6 3.32 10.20 22.10
N ASP A 7 2.63 9.23 22.70
CA ASP A 7 3.27 8.01 23.15
C ASP A 7 3.44 7.10 21.92
N PHE A 8 4.69 6.93 21.48
CA PHE A 8 5.07 6.04 20.38
C PHE A 8 5.49 4.65 20.88
N ASN A 9 5.22 4.29 22.14
CA ASN A 9 5.40 2.92 22.62
C ASN A 9 4.31 2.02 22.03
N LEU A 10 4.54 1.59 20.79
CA LEU A 10 3.80 0.50 20.21
C LEU A 10 4.08 -0.76 21.04
N PRO A 11 3.06 -1.57 21.36
CA PRO A 11 3.27 -2.89 21.92
C PRO A 11 4.29 -3.67 21.06
N PRO A 12 5.21 -4.43 21.68
CA PRO A 12 6.28 -5.10 20.94
C PRO A 12 5.77 -6.03 19.83
N THR A 13 4.59 -6.62 20.02
CA THR A 13 3.91 -7.44 19.01
C THR A 13 3.43 -6.64 17.81
N LEU A 14 2.94 -5.41 18.02
CA LEU A 14 2.51 -4.52 16.95
C LEU A 14 3.72 -3.98 16.18
N ALA A 15 4.79 -3.62 16.88
CA ALA A 15 6.03 -3.19 16.23
C ALA A 15 6.63 -4.31 15.35
N ALA A 16 6.70 -5.54 15.86
CA ALA A 16 7.16 -6.69 15.08
C ALA A 16 6.29 -6.97 13.84
N TYR A 17 4.97 -6.82 13.98
CA TYR A 17 4.07 -6.97 12.83
C TYR A 17 4.26 -5.87 11.78
N LEU A 18 4.51 -4.63 12.19
CA LEU A 18 4.82 -3.54 11.26
C LEU A 18 6.16 -3.79 10.53
N GLU A 19 7.18 -4.31 11.21
CA GLU A 19 8.45 -4.70 10.58
C GLU A 19 8.28 -5.85 9.57
N GLU A 20 7.40 -6.82 9.88
CA GLU A 20 7.04 -7.89 8.96
C GLU A 20 6.36 -7.33 7.70
N LEU A 21 5.41 -6.41 7.88
CA LEU A 21 4.74 -5.72 6.77
C LEU A 21 5.72 -4.91 5.92
N ASP A 22 6.63 -4.16 6.52
CA ASP A 22 7.66 -3.41 5.80
C ASP A 22 8.58 -4.34 5.00
N SER A 23 8.95 -5.49 5.58
CA SER A 23 9.75 -6.52 4.92
C SER A 23 9.00 -7.13 3.74
N PHE A 24 7.72 -7.43 3.89
CA PHE A 24 6.85 -7.93 2.82
C PHE A 24 6.71 -6.91 1.69
N ILE A 25 6.46 -5.63 2.02
CA ILE A 25 6.34 -4.55 1.04
C ILE A 25 7.66 -4.39 0.26
N ALA A 26 8.80 -4.45 0.95
CA ALA A 26 10.10 -4.33 0.30
C ALA A 26 10.44 -5.54 -0.59
N ALA A 27 10.03 -6.75 -0.19
CA ALA A 27 10.35 -7.99 -0.91
C ALA A 27 9.40 -8.27 -2.08
N GLN A 28 8.11 -7.98 -1.94
CA GLN A 28 7.08 -8.33 -2.93
C GLN A 28 6.58 -7.11 -3.70
N ILE A 29 6.17 -6.06 -2.98
CA ILE A 29 5.44 -4.94 -3.58
C ILE A 29 6.37 -3.97 -4.32
N LYS A 30 7.54 -3.65 -3.75
CA LYS A 30 8.52 -2.77 -4.41
C LYS A 30 9.03 -3.35 -5.73
N PRO A 31 9.43 -4.64 -5.81
CA PRO A 31 9.80 -5.22 -7.10
C PRO A 31 8.66 -5.23 -8.10
N LEU A 32 7.42 -5.48 -7.66
CA LEU A 32 6.23 -5.44 -8.52
C LEU A 32 5.94 -4.02 -9.05
N GLU A 33 6.10 -2.99 -8.22
CA GLU A 33 5.98 -1.58 -8.61
C GLU A 33 7.02 -1.18 -9.67
N GLN A 34 8.26 -1.66 -9.49
CA GLN A 34 9.40 -1.34 -10.36
C GLN A 34 9.45 -2.22 -11.61
N ALA A 35 8.65 -3.29 -11.68
CA ALA A 35 8.51 -4.13 -12.85
C ALA A 35 7.64 -3.45 -13.91
N ASP A 36 8.08 -3.56 -15.18
CA ASP A 36 7.37 -3.09 -16.36
C ASP A 36 6.95 -1.61 -16.28
N ASP A 37 5.66 -1.32 -16.46
CA ASP A 37 5.06 0.01 -16.35
C ASP A 37 4.13 0.08 -15.13
N ASN A 38 4.30 -0.80 -14.14
CA ASN A 38 3.39 -0.91 -12.99
C ASN A 38 3.41 0.35 -12.12
N ILE A 39 4.52 1.09 -12.11
CA ILE A 39 4.65 2.39 -11.46
C ILE A 39 3.53 3.38 -11.83
N ARG A 40 2.90 3.23 -13.02
CA ARG A 40 1.75 4.05 -13.46
C ARG A 40 0.53 3.89 -12.55
N PHE A 41 0.39 2.73 -11.91
CA PHE A 41 -0.63 2.42 -10.93
C PHE A 41 -0.26 2.91 -9.54
N PHE A 42 1.02 3.20 -9.24
CA PHE A 42 1.46 3.65 -7.94
C PHE A 42 1.60 5.19 -7.83
N ASP A 43 1.62 5.94 -8.95
CA ASP A 43 1.55 7.42 -8.95
C ASP A 43 0.25 7.91 -8.28
N HIS A 44 0.39 8.59 -7.13
CA HIS A 44 -0.70 9.13 -6.32
C HIS A 44 -1.52 10.23 -7.02
N ARG A 45 -1.03 10.82 -8.11
CA ARG A 45 -1.77 11.81 -8.92
C ARG A 45 -2.73 11.15 -9.92
N ARG A 46 -2.67 9.82 -10.09
CA ARG A 46 -3.56 9.02 -10.94
C ARG A 46 -4.50 8.15 -10.09
N GLU A 47 -5.10 8.75 -9.06
CA GLU A 47 -6.10 8.09 -8.19
C GLU A 47 -7.28 7.51 -8.99
N HIS A 48 -7.59 8.06 -10.16
CA HIS A 48 -8.62 7.57 -11.09
C HIS A 48 -8.31 6.20 -11.73
N ALA A 49 -7.06 5.74 -11.70
CA ALA A 49 -6.65 4.50 -12.40
C ALA A 49 -6.89 3.24 -11.56
N ARG A 50 -6.90 3.36 -10.23
CA ARG A 50 -7.07 2.23 -9.29
C ARG A 50 -8.51 2.05 -8.83
N THR A 51 -9.26 3.15 -8.79
CA THR A 51 -10.61 3.22 -8.28
C THR A 51 -11.55 3.49 -9.43
N ASP A 52 -12.45 2.55 -9.70
CA ASP A 52 -13.55 2.79 -10.62
C ASP A 52 -14.63 3.63 -9.92
N TRP A 53 -14.48 4.95 -10.04
CA TRP A 53 -15.42 5.90 -9.47
C TRP A 53 -16.82 5.82 -10.12
N ASP A 54 -16.88 5.40 -11.39
CA ASP A 54 -18.16 5.17 -12.09
C ASP A 54 -18.85 3.90 -11.57
N ALA A 55 -18.10 2.92 -11.05
CA ALA A 55 -18.61 1.71 -10.40
C ALA A 55 -18.73 1.82 -8.86
N GLY A 56 -18.76 3.04 -8.32
CA GLY A 56 -18.97 3.25 -6.87
C GLY A 56 -17.72 3.07 -6.00
N GLY A 57 -16.53 3.19 -6.58
CA GLY A 57 -15.26 3.11 -5.85
C GLY A 57 -14.67 1.72 -5.74
N LEU A 58 -15.15 0.76 -6.54
CA LEU A 58 -14.61 -0.60 -6.57
C LEU A 58 -13.21 -0.63 -7.21
N PRO A 59 -12.33 -1.54 -6.77
CA PRO A 59 -11.05 -1.76 -7.43
C PRO A 59 -11.27 -2.23 -8.86
N ARG A 60 -10.51 -1.67 -9.82
CA ARG A 60 -10.62 -2.07 -11.22
C ARG A 60 -10.17 -3.52 -11.41
N HIS A 61 -10.84 -4.24 -12.30
CA HIS A 61 -10.55 -5.66 -12.57
C HIS A 61 -9.08 -5.90 -13.00
N GLU A 62 -8.48 -4.95 -13.73
CA GLU A 62 -7.07 -5.01 -14.12
C GLU A 62 -6.11 -4.87 -12.92
N TRP A 63 -6.53 -4.16 -11.87
CA TRP A 63 -5.79 -4.06 -10.61
C TRP A 63 -5.90 -5.35 -9.80
N GLU A 64 -7.09 -5.97 -9.74
CA GLU A 64 -7.25 -7.29 -9.11
C GLU A 64 -6.44 -8.38 -9.82
N ALA A 65 -6.37 -8.35 -11.15
CA ALA A 65 -5.58 -9.28 -11.94
C ALA A 65 -4.07 -9.16 -11.65
N LEU A 66 -3.54 -7.93 -11.52
CA LEU A 66 -2.13 -7.71 -11.17
C LEU A 66 -1.78 -8.21 -9.76
N LEU A 67 -2.70 -8.08 -8.79
CA LEU A 67 -2.49 -8.62 -7.44
C LEU A 67 -2.53 -10.15 -7.40
N ALA A 68 -3.19 -10.80 -8.34
CA ALA A 68 -3.25 -12.26 -8.42
C ALA A 68 -1.96 -12.90 -8.97
N GLU A 69 -1.07 -12.11 -9.59
CA GLU A 69 0.22 -12.56 -10.13
C GLU A 69 1.39 -12.41 -9.13
N ALA A 70 1.15 -11.82 -7.95
CA ALA A 70 2.16 -11.46 -6.95
C ALA A 70 2.30 -12.46 -5.78
#